data_AF-F7L1J6-F1
#
_entry.id   AF-F7L1J6-F1
#
_cell.length_a   1.000
_cell.length_b   1.000
_cell.length_c   1.000
_cell.angle_alpha   90.00
_cell.angle_beta   90.00
_cell.angle_gamma   90.00
#
_symmetry.space_group_name_H-M   'P 1'
#
loop_
_entity.id
_entity.type
_entity.pdbx_description
1 polymer ?
#
loop_
_entity_poly.entity_id
_entity_poly.type
_entity_poly.pdbx_seq_one_letter_code
_entity_poly.pdbx_strand_id
1 'polypeptide(L)'
;MSISKVHCLHCDKKIGENEEFIFVNENEVYCRDCVEEESITTYQIMGDYVGDENNTEEYDSIKEFEKTLKDEIERWEEYLKDYENVTGERAEEKREFYRYRIRKAKEKYKEYFE
;
A
#
# COMPACT_ATOMS: atom_id res chain seq x y z
N MET A 1 -31.57 26.81 24.00
CA MET A 1 -30.39 26.37 23.22
C MET A 1 -29.59 25.42 24.09
N SER A 2 -29.63 24.13 23.78
CA SER A 2 -28.90 23.08 24.51
C SER A 2 -27.45 23.11 24.06
N ILE A 3 -26.55 23.52 24.95
CA ILE A 3 -25.11 23.56 24.69
C ILE A 3 -24.61 22.11 24.57
N SER A 4 -24.23 21.67 23.36
CA SER A 4 -23.63 20.35 23.16
C SER A 4 -22.36 20.24 24.03
N LYS A 5 -22.20 19.10 24.72
CA LYS A 5 -21.00 18.77 25.52
C LYS A 5 -20.07 17.80 24.76
N VAL A 6 -20.28 17.65 23.46
CA VAL A 6 -19.55 16.68 22.64
C VAL A 6 -18.20 17.27 22.27
N HIS A 7 -17.13 16.53 22.57
CA HIS A 7 -15.75 16.93 22.29
C HIS A 7 -15.04 15.76 21.60
N CYS A 8 -14.12 16.09 20.70
CA CYS A 8 -13.19 15.14 20.13
C CYS A 8 -12.28 14.57 21.23
N LEU A 9 -12.19 13.26 21.35
CA LEU A 9 -11.35 12.58 22.34
C LEU A 9 -9.85 12.73 22.06
N HIS A 10 -9.47 12.97 20.80
CA HIS A 10 -8.07 13.12 20.41
C HIS A 10 -7.51 14.53 20.66
N CYS A 11 -8.26 15.58 20.30
CA CYS A 11 -7.78 16.96 20.33
C CYS A 11 -8.58 17.89 21.25
N ASP A 12 -9.52 17.35 22.03
CA ASP A 12 -10.43 18.08 22.93
C ASP A 12 -11.27 19.19 22.24
N LYS A 13 -11.25 19.26 20.91
CA LYS A 13 -12.06 20.23 20.15
C LYS A 13 -13.53 19.98 20.42
N LYS A 14 -14.24 21.02 20.84
CA LYS A 14 -15.70 21.00 20.94
C LYS A 14 -16.30 20.89 19.54
N ILE A 15 -17.21 19.94 19.36
CA ILE A 15 -17.89 19.73 18.09
C ILE A 15 -18.99 20.79 17.90
N GLY A 16 -18.94 21.48 16.75
CA GLY A 16 -19.94 22.49 16.37
C GLY A 16 -21.34 21.91 16.11
N GLU A 17 -22.38 22.74 16.19
CA GLU A 17 -23.78 22.30 15.99
C GLU A 17 -24.05 21.70 14.60
N ASN A 18 -23.30 22.14 13.57
CA ASN A 18 -23.40 21.65 12.19
C ASN A 18 -22.10 20.98 11.71
N GLU A 19 -21.22 20.59 12.63
CA GLU A 19 -19.95 19.92 12.29
C GLU A 19 -20.18 18.42 12.20
N GLU A 20 -19.56 17.77 11.20
CA GLU A 20 -19.53 16.31 11.09
C GLU A 20 -18.49 15.71 12.04
N PHE A 21 -18.83 14.58 12.63
CA PHE A 21 -17.98 13.87 13.57
C PHE A 21 -18.29 12.38 13.56
N ILE A 22 -17.39 11.57 14.10
CA ILE A 22 -17.48 10.10 14.10
C ILE A 22 -17.66 9.61 15.54
N PHE A 23 -18.58 8.67 15.72
CA PHE A 23 -18.70 7.86 16.95
C PHE A 23 -18.01 6.51 16.75
N VAL A 24 -17.10 6.17 17.66
CA VAL A 24 -16.44 4.87 17.75
C VAL A 24 -16.82 4.23 19.09
N ASN A 25 -17.10 2.93 19.11
CA ASN A 25 -17.43 2.17 20.32
C ASN A 25 -18.52 2.83 21.20
N GLU A 26 -19.56 3.38 20.56
CA GLU A 26 -20.74 4.02 21.18
C GLU A 26 -20.49 5.31 22.00
N ASN A 27 -19.27 5.57 22.47
CA ASN A 27 -18.97 6.68 23.39
C ASN A 27 -17.74 7.52 23.04
N GLU A 28 -16.89 7.07 22.10
CA GLU A 28 -15.73 7.85 21.68
C GLU A 28 -16.13 8.73 20.50
N VAL A 29 -15.86 10.03 20.61
CA VAL A 29 -16.17 10.99 19.55
C VAL A 29 -14.88 11.54 18.98
N TYR A 30 -14.77 11.62 17.66
CA TYR A 30 -13.65 12.23 16.96
C TYR A 30 -14.14 13.23 15.92
N CYS A 31 -13.52 14.41 15.85
CA CYS A 31 -13.79 15.35 14.75
C CYS A 31 -13.16 14.83 13.46
N ARG A 32 -13.70 15.23 12.30
CA ARG A 32 -13.17 14.80 11.00
C ARG A 32 -11.71 15.18 10.78
N ASP A 33 -11.24 16.28 11.39
CA ASP A 33 -9.82 16.69 11.32
C ASP A 33 -8.86 15.69 12.02
N CYS A 34 -9.37 14.82 12.90
CA CYS A 34 -8.57 13.85 13.65
C CYS A 34 -8.77 12.41 13.20
N VAL A 35 -9.51 12.20 12.11
CA VAL A 35 -9.73 10.86 11.55
C VAL A 35 -9.30 10.88 10.09
N GLU A 36 -8.47 9.91 9.73
CA GLU A 36 -8.18 9.59 8.34
C GLU A 36 -9.16 8.52 7.88
N GLU A 37 -9.74 8.71 6.70
CA GLU A 37 -10.62 7.73 6.08
C GLU A 37 -9.82 6.99 5.01
N GLU A 38 -9.62 5.68 5.21
CA GLU A 38 -9.01 4.80 4.23
C GLU A 38 -10.09 3.89 3.65
N SER A 39 -10.17 3.82 2.32
CA SER A 39 -10.96 2.84 1.60
C SER A 39 -10.07 1.66 1.23
N ILE A 40 -10.45 0.44 1.59
CA ILE A 40 -9.74 -0.77 1.18
C ILE A 40 -10.60 -1.54 0.17
N THR A 41 -10.04 -1.83 -1.00
CA THR A 41 -10.69 -2.74 -1.97
C THR A 41 -10.33 -4.19 -1.64
N THR A 42 -11.34 -5.05 -1.48
CA THR A 42 -11.15 -6.50 -1.29
C THR A 42 -11.53 -7.28 -2.54
N TYR A 43 -10.74 -8.28 -2.88
CA TYR A 43 -10.97 -9.19 -3.99
C TYR A 43 -11.45 -10.55 -3.48
N GLN A 44 -12.51 -11.08 -4.08
CA GLN A 44 -13.10 -12.38 -3.73
C GLN A 44 -13.31 -13.25 -4.98
N ILE A 45 -13.00 -14.54 -4.86
CA ILE A 45 -13.27 -15.55 -5.90
C ILE A 45 -14.34 -16.49 -5.37
N MET A 46 -15.53 -16.48 -6.00
CA MET A 46 -16.69 -17.29 -5.58
C MET A 46 -17.12 -17.09 -4.12
N GLY A 47 -16.86 -15.91 -3.55
CA GLY A 47 -17.17 -15.58 -2.16
C GLY A 47 -16.04 -15.87 -1.17
N ASP A 48 -14.93 -16.47 -1.62
CA ASP A 48 -13.73 -16.63 -0.80
C ASP A 48 -12.80 -15.43 -0.95
N TYR A 49 -12.38 -14.87 0.17
CA TYR A 49 -11.42 -13.77 0.21
C TYR A 49 -10.05 -14.23 -0.33
N VAL A 50 -9.52 -13.52 -1.32
CA VAL A 50 -8.22 -13.83 -1.93
C VAL A 50 -7.18 -12.74 -1.75
N GLY A 51 -7.59 -11.52 -1.36
CA GLY A 51 -6.67 -10.44 -1.04
C GLY A 51 -7.34 -9.07 -1.04
N ASP A 52 -6.54 -8.05 -0.80
CA ASP A 52 -6.91 -6.64 -0.83
C ASP A 52 -5.97 -5.88 -1.77
N GLU A 53 -6.25 -4.61 -2.02
CA GLU A 53 -5.46 -3.72 -2.88
C GLU A 53 -3.96 -3.65 -2.57
N ASN A 54 -3.52 -3.98 -1.35
CA ASN A 54 -2.09 -4.03 -1.01
C ASN A 54 -1.43 -5.36 -1.39
N ASN A 55 -2.24 -6.39 -1.61
CA ASN A 55 -1.81 -7.78 -1.76
C ASN A 55 -2.10 -8.36 -3.15
N THR A 56 -2.91 -7.68 -3.95
CA THR A 56 -3.31 -8.11 -5.29
C THR A 56 -2.83 -7.14 -6.36
N GLU A 57 -2.35 -7.67 -7.47
CA GLU A 57 -1.97 -6.91 -8.65
C GLU A 57 -3.02 -7.13 -9.75
N GLU A 58 -3.53 -6.04 -10.34
CA GLU A 58 -4.47 -6.07 -11.45
C GLU A 58 -3.75 -5.71 -12.76
N TYR A 59 -4.12 -6.39 -13.85
CA TYR A 59 -3.54 -6.18 -15.17
C TYR A 59 -4.65 -6.19 -16.23
N ASP A 60 -4.72 -5.19 -17.10
CA ASP A 60 -5.75 -5.07 -18.14
C ASP A 60 -5.51 -6.04 -19.30
N SER A 61 -4.28 -6.55 -19.45
CA SER A 61 -3.96 -7.54 -20.49
C SER A 61 -2.72 -8.37 -20.18
N ILE A 62 -2.62 -9.54 -20.82
CA ILE A 62 -1.41 -10.38 -20.79
C ILE A 62 -0.18 -9.60 -21.30
N LYS A 63 -0.35 -8.73 -22.30
CA LYS A 63 0.73 -7.89 -22.83
C LYS A 63 1.22 -6.86 -21.81
N GLU A 64 0.29 -6.29 -21.05
CA GLU A 64 0.64 -5.38 -19.96
C GLU A 64 1.37 -6.14 -18.85
N PHE A 65 0.88 -7.31 -18.44
CA PHE A 65 1.58 -8.15 -17.46
C PHE A 65 3.01 -8.50 -17.91
N GLU A 66 3.18 -8.95 -19.15
CA GLU A 66 4.49 -9.24 -19.74
C GLU A 66 5.41 -8.01 -19.71
N LYS A 67 4.87 -6.85 -20.10
CA LYS A 67 5.60 -5.58 -20.08
C LYS A 67 5.99 -5.19 -18.66
N THR A 68 5.09 -5.28 -17.70
CA THR A 68 5.36 -4.94 -16.30
C THR A 68 6.50 -5.78 -15.72
N LEU A 69 6.55 -7.08 -16.03
CA LEU A 69 7.68 -7.92 -15.61
C LEU A 69 9.00 -7.49 -16.26
N LYS A 70 9.00 -7.16 -17.56
CA LYS A 70 10.20 -6.65 -18.25
C LYS A 70 10.68 -5.34 -17.65
N ASP A 71 9.76 -4.39 -17.47
CA ASP A 71 10.03 -3.07 -16.88
C ASP A 71 10.52 -3.21 -15.41
N GLU A 72 9.99 -4.18 -14.65
CA GLU A 72 10.46 -4.48 -13.29
C GLU A 72 11.90 -5.01 -13.30
N ILE A 73 12.20 -5.97 -14.18
CA ILE A 73 13.55 -6.54 -14.32
C ILE A 73 14.55 -5.44 -14.66
N GLU A 74 14.25 -4.64 -15.69
CA GLU A 74 15.12 -3.54 -16.15
C GLU A 74 15.38 -2.54 -15.03
N ARG A 75 14.33 -2.08 -14.33
CA ARG A 75 14.45 -1.12 -13.23
C ARG A 75 15.35 -1.62 -12.10
N TRP A 76 15.21 -2.88 -11.70
CA TRP A 76 16.04 -3.42 -10.63
C TRP A 76 17.49 -3.67 -11.09
N GLU A 77 17.70 -4.01 -12.37
CA GLU A 77 19.04 -4.10 -12.96
C GLU A 77 19.75 -2.73 -12.97
N GLU A 78 19.02 -1.66 -13.30
CA GLU A 78 19.52 -0.28 -13.20
C GLU A 78 19.90 0.09 -11.76
N TYR A 79 19.03 -0.17 -10.78
CA TYR A 79 19.35 0.11 -9.36
C TYR A 79 20.51 -0.71 -8.84
N LEU A 80 20.65 -1.97 -9.29
CA LEU A 80 21.79 -2.80 -8.93
C LEU A 80 23.09 -2.21 -9.48
N LYS A 81 23.07 -1.68 -10.71
CA LYS A 81 24.21 -1.02 -11.35
C LYS A 81 24.60 0.27 -10.61
N ASP A 82 23.63 1.09 -10.23
CA ASP A 82 23.88 2.30 -9.43
C ASP A 82 24.55 1.99 -8.08
N TYR A 83 24.27 0.81 -7.51
CA TYR A 83 24.84 0.34 -6.25
C TYR A 83 26.08 -0.54 -6.39
N GLU A 84 26.60 -0.76 -7.60
CA GLU A 84 27.73 -1.67 -7.84
C GLU A 84 29.01 -1.22 -7.11
N ASN A 85 29.27 0.09 -7.12
CA ASN A 85 30.48 0.68 -6.54
C ASN A 85 30.27 1.29 -5.14
N VAL A 86 29.05 1.22 -4.59
CA VAL A 86 28.73 1.75 -3.26
C VAL A 86 29.22 0.77 -2.20
N THR A 87 29.97 1.22 -1.21
CA THR A 87 30.53 0.35 -0.15
C THR A 87 29.80 0.51 1.18
N GLY A 88 29.89 -0.52 2.03
CA GLY A 88 29.23 -0.57 3.34
C GLY A 88 28.17 -1.67 3.44
N GLU A 89 27.89 -2.12 4.67
CA GLU A 89 26.95 -3.22 4.96
C GLU A 89 25.55 -2.97 4.38
N ARG A 90 25.03 -1.75 4.57
CA ARG A 90 23.74 -1.32 4.01
C ARG A 90 23.71 -1.31 2.48
N ALA A 91 24.86 -1.18 1.82
CA ALA A 91 24.95 -1.24 0.36
C ALA A 91 24.88 -2.69 -0.14
N GLU A 92 25.47 -3.64 0.60
CA GLU A 92 25.37 -5.07 0.27
C GLU A 92 23.93 -5.57 0.46
N GLU A 93 23.27 -5.21 1.58
CA GLU A 93 21.85 -5.53 1.79
C GLU A 93 20.96 -5.04 0.64
N LYS A 94 21.23 -3.83 0.12
CA LYS A 94 20.51 -3.28 -1.03
C LYS A 94 20.78 -4.08 -2.31
N ARG A 95 22.04 -4.43 -2.58
CA ARG A 95 22.38 -5.27 -3.75
C ARG A 95 21.73 -6.66 -3.66
N GLU A 96 21.73 -7.28 -2.49
CA GLU A 96 21.04 -8.56 -2.27
C GLU A 96 19.53 -8.42 -2.51
N PHE A 97 18.92 -7.37 -1.99
CA PHE A 97 17.51 -7.07 -2.25
C PHE A 97 17.22 -6.90 -3.75
N TYR A 98 18.03 -6.13 -4.49
CA TYR A 98 17.84 -5.95 -5.93
C TYR A 98 18.04 -7.26 -6.70
N ARG A 99 19.08 -8.03 -6.39
CA ARG A 99 19.29 -9.37 -6.98
C ARG A 99 18.12 -10.30 -6.71
N TYR A 100 17.56 -10.27 -5.50
CA TYR A 100 16.38 -11.05 -5.14
C TYR A 100 15.17 -10.64 -5.98
N ARG A 101 14.90 -9.34 -6.14
CA ARG A 101 13.80 -8.83 -6.97
C ARG A 101 13.95 -9.21 -8.43
N ILE A 102 15.13 -9.02 -9.02
CA ILE A 102 15.45 -9.43 -10.40
C ILE A 102 15.19 -10.92 -10.59
N ARG A 103 15.70 -11.76 -9.67
CA ARG A 103 15.52 -13.22 -9.74
C ARG A 103 14.04 -13.59 -9.71
N LYS A 104 13.26 -13.05 -8.78
CA LYS A 104 11.82 -13.35 -8.67
C LYS A 104 11.03 -12.91 -9.90
N ALA A 105 11.34 -11.73 -10.44
CA ALA A 105 10.69 -11.25 -11.66
C ALA A 105 11.06 -12.11 -12.88
N LYS A 106 12.34 -12.51 -13.01
CA LYS A 106 12.80 -13.45 -14.07
C LYS A 106 12.18 -14.84 -13.93
N GLU A 107 12.04 -15.36 -12.71
CA GLU A 107 11.36 -16.64 -12.45
C GLU A 107 9.89 -16.58 -12.88
N LYS A 108 9.15 -15.52 -12.49
CA LYS A 108 7.78 -15.30 -12.96
C LYS A 108 7.72 -15.18 -14.48
N TYR A 109 8.61 -14.37 -15.08
CA TYR A 109 8.63 -14.16 -16.52
C TYR A 109 8.82 -15.48 -17.26
N LYS A 110 9.81 -16.27 -16.83
CA LYS A 110 10.06 -17.59 -17.39
C LYS A 110 8.86 -18.52 -17.23
N GLU A 111 8.25 -18.59 -16.05
CA GLU A 111 7.10 -19.45 -15.78
C GLU A 111 5.91 -19.17 -16.70
N TYR A 112 5.65 -17.90 -17.01
CA TYR A 112 4.46 -17.50 -17.77
C TYR A 112 4.70 -17.20 -19.25
N PHE A 113 5.95 -16.96 -19.67
CA PHE A 113 6.28 -16.46 -21.02
C PHE A 113 7.44 -17.18 -21.74
N GLU A 114 8.12 -18.15 -21.12
CA GLU A 114 9.17 -18.98 -21.76
C GLU A 114 8.93 -20.49 -21.62
#